data_AF-A0A537YIL0-F1
#
_entry.id   AF-A0A537YIL0-F1
#
_cell.length_a   1.000
_cell.length_b   1.000
_cell.length_c   1.000
_cell.angle_alpha   90.00
_cell.angle_beta   90.00
_cell.angle_gamma   90.00
#
_symmetry.space_group_name_H-M   'P 1'
#
loop_
_entity.id
_entity.type
_entity.pdbx_description
1 polymer ?
#
loop_
_entity_poly.entity_id
_entity_poly.type
_entity_poly.pdbx_seq_one_letter_code
_entity_poly.pdbx_strand_id
1 'polypeptide(L)'
;MIQREVDLPVSLMLAARPGTRQGDVRTVVSHPNPFGQCRLWLARKLPDAAQRIANSTADAAREVSHSKRGDLAAICNARAAQLHGLHLIAREIEDHPENLTRFVVVGRGIPAPSGHDKTSIVCFQREDRPGSLLAILQEFAARAINLTKLESRPTKTTFGEYCFFIDFEGHVADELIADCLRTLAAKQAEVKFLGSYAVAGDEAPARRRAATKAWRAASAWIDDLRTMVRPPGSE
;
A
#
# COMPACT_ATOMS: atom_id res chain seq x y z
N MET A 1 -9.79 8.37 -7.57
CA MET A 1 -8.34 8.52 -7.36
C MET A 1 -8.01 8.39 -5.89
N ILE A 2 -6.84 7.86 -5.56
CA ILE A 2 -6.27 7.86 -4.21
C ILE A 2 -6.03 9.31 -3.79
N GLN A 3 -6.46 9.64 -2.58
CA GLN A 3 -6.44 10.98 -1.98
C GLN A 3 -5.37 11.10 -0.88
N ARG A 4 -5.09 10.01 -0.18
CA ARG A 4 -4.05 9.87 0.85
C ARG A 4 -3.81 8.40 1.16
N GLU A 5 -2.68 8.12 1.79
CA GLU A 5 -2.41 6.85 2.43
C GLU A 5 -2.38 6.99 3.96
N VAL A 6 -2.61 5.89 4.66
CA VAL A 6 -2.58 5.80 6.12
C VAL A 6 -1.98 4.47 6.50
N ASP A 7 -0.93 4.48 7.31
CA ASP A 7 -0.37 3.26 7.88
C ASP A 7 -0.95 3.03 9.27
N LEU A 8 -1.59 1.88 9.46
CA LEU A 8 -2.20 1.51 10.74
C LEU A 8 -1.48 0.30 11.33
N PRO A 9 -0.99 0.40 12.59
CA PRO A 9 -0.47 -0.75 13.31
C PRO A 9 -1.49 -1.88 13.43
N VAL A 10 -1.03 -3.09 13.15
CA VAL A 10 -1.79 -4.32 13.35
C VAL A 10 -1.58 -4.78 14.79
N SER A 11 -2.50 -4.38 15.68
CA SER A 11 -2.50 -4.86 17.06
C SER A 11 -3.57 -5.94 17.26
N LEU A 12 -3.10 -7.15 17.56
CA LEU A 12 -3.93 -8.32 17.77
C LEU A 12 -4.10 -8.56 19.27
N MET A 13 -5.34 -8.87 19.65
CA MET A 13 -5.76 -9.09 21.03
C MET A 13 -6.33 -10.51 21.14
N LEU A 14 -6.13 -11.15 22.29
CA LEU A 14 -6.92 -12.31 22.68
C LEU A 14 -8.13 -11.82 23.47
N ALA A 15 -9.34 -12.08 22.99
CA ALA A 15 -10.58 -11.63 23.63
C ALA A 15 -11.55 -12.79 23.86
N ALA A 16 -12.24 -12.81 25.00
CA ALA A 16 -13.23 -13.83 25.32
C ALA A 16 -14.44 -13.23 26.03
N ARG A 17 -15.47 -14.04 26.31
CA ARG A 17 -16.63 -13.58 27.06
C ARG A 17 -16.22 -13.13 28.48
N PRO A 18 -16.91 -12.14 29.06
CA PRO A 18 -16.66 -11.74 30.44
C PRO A 18 -16.70 -12.94 31.40
N GLY A 19 -15.69 -13.03 32.26
CA GLY A 19 -15.53 -14.13 33.23
C GLY A 19 -14.59 -15.25 32.77
N THR A 20 -14.29 -15.38 31.47
CA THR A 20 -13.29 -16.34 30.96
C THR A 20 -11.88 -15.86 31.28
N ARG A 21 -11.08 -16.69 31.94
CA ARG A 21 -9.65 -16.45 32.20
C ARG A 21 -8.79 -17.11 31.13
N GLN A 22 -7.53 -16.69 31.02
CA GLN A 22 -6.60 -17.25 30.03
C GLN A 22 -6.46 -18.78 30.16
N GLY A 23 -6.40 -19.32 31.39
CA GLY A 23 -6.27 -20.76 31.63
C GLY A 23 -7.50 -21.58 31.26
N ASP A 24 -8.66 -20.94 31.05
CA ASP A 24 -9.90 -21.60 30.65
C ASP A 24 -9.96 -21.83 29.13
N VAL A 25 -9.12 -21.14 28.36
CA VAL A 25 -9.16 -21.15 26.89
C VAL A 25 -8.68 -22.50 26.35
N ARG A 26 -9.58 -23.22 25.67
CA ARG A 26 -9.30 -24.50 24.99
C ARG A 26 -9.41 -24.40 23.48
N THR A 27 -10.04 -23.35 22.96
CA THR A 27 -10.15 -23.13 21.51
C THR A 27 -10.02 -21.66 21.19
N VAL A 28 -9.07 -21.34 20.32
CA VAL A 28 -8.83 -20.00 19.80
C VAL A 28 -9.41 -19.91 18.39
N VAL A 29 -10.21 -18.87 18.14
CA VAL A 29 -10.95 -18.65 16.90
C VAL A 29 -10.36 -17.43 16.18
N SER A 30 -10.02 -17.56 14.90
CA SER A 30 -9.63 -16.40 14.09
C SER A 30 -9.60 -16.73 12.59
N HIS A 31 -9.30 -15.71 11.80
CA HIS A 31 -8.89 -15.90 10.40
C HIS A 31 -7.51 -16.61 10.34
N PRO A 32 -7.17 -17.35 9.26
CA PRO A 32 -5.88 -18.05 9.16
C PRO A 32 -4.65 -17.16 9.33
N ASN A 33 -4.69 -15.92 8.81
CA ASN A 33 -3.55 -15.01 8.85
C ASN A 33 -3.08 -14.64 10.29
N PRO A 34 -3.95 -14.20 11.22
CA PRO A 34 -3.60 -14.00 12.63
C PRO A 34 -2.94 -15.19 13.33
N PHE A 35 -3.29 -16.44 13.01
CA PHE A 35 -2.64 -17.60 13.63
C PHE A 35 -1.15 -17.70 13.29
N GLY A 36 -0.78 -17.33 12.05
CA GLY A 36 0.63 -17.21 11.66
C GLY A 36 1.33 -16.03 12.33
N GLN A 37 0.61 -14.95 12.59
CA GLN A 37 1.15 -13.73 13.20
C GLN A 37 1.27 -13.80 14.73
N CYS A 38 0.60 -14.74 15.40
CA CYS A 38 0.61 -14.89 16.87
C CYS A 38 1.17 -16.25 17.31
N ARG A 39 1.91 -16.94 16.44
CA ARG A 39 2.29 -18.34 16.64
C ARG A 39 3.17 -18.51 17.87
N LEU A 40 4.15 -17.63 18.08
CA LEU A 40 5.07 -17.72 19.21
C LEU A 40 4.33 -17.44 20.53
N TRP A 41 3.45 -16.45 20.52
CA TRP A 41 2.63 -16.15 21.69
C TRP A 41 1.71 -17.33 22.06
N LEU A 42 0.99 -17.88 21.07
CA LEU A 42 0.08 -19.02 21.26
C LEU A 42 0.83 -20.25 21.79
N ALA A 43 1.96 -20.61 21.19
CA ALA A 43 2.77 -21.76 21.63
C ALA A 43 3.25 -21.61 23.08
N ARG A 44 3.56 -20.38 23.53
CA ARG A 44 4.02 -20.11 24.89
C ARG A 44 2.89 -20.02 25.92
N LYS A 45 1.74 -19.49 25.53
CA LYS A 45 0.68 -19.08 26.47
C LYS A 45 -0.55 -19.98 26.45
N LEU A 46 -0.79 -20.69 25.34
CA LEU A 46 -1.92 -21.57 25.09
C LEU A 46 -1.48 -22.79 24.25
N PRO A 47 -0.47 -23.58 24.67
CA PRO A 47 0.09 -24.66 23.86
C PRO A 47 -0.93 -25.75 23.49
N ASP A 48 -1.91 -25.99 24.37
CA ASP A 48 -2.92 -27.04 24.20
C ASP A 48 -4.23 -26.55 23.57
N ALA A 49 -4.32 -25.25 23.22
CA ALA A 49 -5.55 -24.70 22.66
C ALA A 49 -5.69 -25.04 21.17
N ALA A 50 -6.83 -25.61 20.80
CA ALA A 50 -7.16 -25.87 19.40
C ALA A 50 -7.34 -24.57 18.62
N GLN A 51 -6.86 -24.51 17.38
CA GLN A 51 -7.10 -23.37 16.48
C GLN A 51 -8.30 -23.67 15.58
N ARG A 52 -9.29 -22.77 15.60
CA ARG A 52 -10.50 -22.88 14.78
C ARG A 52 -10.60 -21.70 13.82
N ILE A 53 -10.80 -22.01 12.54
CA ILE A 53 -10.86 -20.99 11.48
C ILE A 53 -12.24 -20.34 11.48
N ALA A 54 -12.25 -19.01 11.32
CA ALA A 54 -13.41 -18.17 11.05
C ALA A 54 -13.17 -17.34 9.77
N ASN A 55 -14.23 -16.74 9.23
CA ASN A 55 -14.15 -16.00 7.95
C ASN A 55 -13.37 -14.68 8.06
N SER A 56 -13.32 -14.09 9.25
CA SER A 56 -12.54 -12.89 9.53
C SER A 56 -12.24 -12.78 11.03
N THR A 57 -11.34 -11.87 11.40
CA THR A 57 -11.07 -11.53 12.82
C THR A 57 -12.30 -10.94 13.52
N ALA A 58 -13.12 -10.15 12.81
CA ALA A 58 -14.38 -9.62 13.33
C ALA A 58 -15.43 -10.73 13.49
N ASP A 59 -15.50 -11.66 12.54
CA ASP A 59 -16.40 -12.81 12.61
C ASP A 59 -16.04 -13.74 13.78
N ALA A 60 -14.75 -13.95 14.03
CA ALA A 60 -14.28 -14.68 15.21
C ALA A 60 -14.76 -14.05 16.53
N ALA A 61 -14.65 -12.72 16.66
CA ALA A 61 -15.15 -12.01 17.84
C ALA A 61 -16.68 -12.17 17.99
N ARG A 62 -17.42 -12.02 16.89
CA ARG A 62 -18.88 -12.23 16.85
C ARG A 62 -19.25 -13.66 17.28
N GLU A 63 -18.64 -14.68 16.71
CA GLU A 63 -18.89 -16.08 17.05
C GLU A 63 -18.64 -16.37 18.54
N VAL A 64 -17.51 -15.89 19.08
CA VAL A 64 -17.18 -16.08 20.49
C VAL A 64 -18.19 -15.38 21.40
N SER A 65 -18.65 -14.18 21.04
CA SER A 65 -19.67 -13.47 21.82
C SER A 65 -21.02 -14.17 21.88
N HIS A 66 -21.42 -14.85 20.79
CA HIS A 66 -22.70 -15.57 20.71
C HIS A 66 -22.63 -16.99 21.27
N SER A 67 -21.43 -17.49 21.57
CA SER A 67 -21.25 -18.83 22.09
C SER A 67 -21.55 -18.92 23.59
N LYS A 68 -22.25 -19.98 23.99
CA LYS A 68 -22.46 -20.31 25.42
C LYS A 68 -21.22 -20.92 26.07
N ARG A 69 -20.25 -21.38 25.27
CA ARG A 69 -19.00 -21.97 25.75
C ARG A 69 -18.12 -20.93 26.46
N GLY A 70 -17.58 -21.30 27.61
CA GLY A 70 -16.67 -20.48 28.42
C GLY A 70 -15.18 -20.66 28.10
N ASP A 71 -14.85 -21.58 27.20
CA ASP A 71 -13.49 -21.99 26.84
C ASP A 71 -13.03 -21.47 25.46
N LEU A 72 -13.82 -20.56 24.86
CA LEU A 72 -13.52 -19.94 23.57
C LEU A 72 -12.90 -18.56 23.75
N ALA A 73 -11.87 -18.28 22.96
CA ALA A 73 -11.33 -16.95 22.77
C ALA A 73 -11.15 -16.64 21.28
N ALA A 74 -11.21 -15.37 20.91
CA ALA A 74 -10.99 -14.86 19.57
C ALA A 74 -9.67 -14.10 19.50
N ILE A 75 -8.90 -14.29 18.42
CA ILE A 75 -7.87 -13.32 18.04
C ILE A 75 -8.51 -12.28 17.13
N CYS A 76 -8.55 -11.03 17.59
CA CYS A 76 -9.17 -9.92 16.88
C CYS A 76 -8.52 -8.58 17.28
N ASN A 77 -8.96 -7.48 16.65
CA ASN A 77 -8.54 -6.15 17.10
C ASN A 77 -9.40 -5.67 18.29
N ALA A 78 -8.90 -4.66 19.01
CA ALA A 78 -9.60 -4.10 20.18
C ALA A 78 -11.03 -3.59 19.85
N ARG A 79 -11.23 -3.04 18.64
CA ARG A 79 -12.52 -2.52 18.21
C ARG A 79 -13.57 -3.61 18.05
N ALA A 80 -13.20 -4.77 17.47
CA ALA A 80 -14.10 -5.91 17.30
C ALA A 80 -14.48 -6.52 18.66
N ALA A 81 -13.50 -6.66 19.57
CA ALA A 81 -13.77 -7.10 20.94
C ALA A 81 -14.77 -6.19 21.65
N GLN A 82 -14.56 -4.87 21.58
CA GLN A 82 -15.46 -3.87 22.17
C GLN A 82 -16.87 -3.95 21.57
N LEU A 83 -16.99 -4.01 20.25
CA LEU A 83 -18.28 -4.05 19.55
C LEU A 83 -19.13 -5.26 19.96
N HIS A 84 -18.47 -6.38 20.29
CA HIS A 84 -19.12 -7.63 20.68
C HIS A 84 -19.13 -7.87 22.21
N GLY A 85 -18.79 -6.87 23.02
CA GLY A 85 -18.82 -6.96 24.48
C GLY A 85 -17.86 -8.01 25.07
N LEU A 86 -16.77 -8.31 24.37
CA LEU A 86 -15.74 -9.24 24.83
C LEU A 86 -14.73 -8.55 25.76
N HIS A 87 -14.20 -9.30 26.72
CA HIS A 87 -13.10 -8.88 27.59
C HIS A 87 -11.75 -9.25 26.95
N LEU A 88 -10.80 -8.32 26.96
CA LEU A 88 -9.43 -8.56 26.48
C LEU A 88 -8.61 -9.36 27.51
N ILE A 89 -8.32 -10.63 27.22
CA ILE A 89 -7.47 -11.48 28.05
C ILE A 89 -6.00 -11.06 27.92
N ALA A 90 -5.58 -10.77 26.69
CA ALA A 90 -4.21 -10.35 26.38
C ALA A 90 -4.22 -9.34 25.24
N ARG A 91 -3.22 -8.45 25.24
CA ARG A 91 -3.05 -7.39 24.24
C ARG A 91 -1.71 -7.58 23.54
N GLU A 92 -1.62 -7.09 22.30
CA GLU A 92 -0.39 -7.06 21.51
C GLU A 92 0.26 -8.46 21.45
N ILE A 93 -0.53 -9.44 21.01
CA ILE A 93 -0.12 -10.86 20.97
C ILE A 93 0.54 -11.26 19.65
N GLU A 94 0.69 -10.31 18.72
CA GLU A 94 1.46 -10.46 17.49
C GLU A 94 2.96 -10.69 17.77
N ASP A 95 3.57 -11.54 16.95
CA ASP A 95 4.98 -11.90 17.02
C ASP A 95 5.89 -10.77 16.51
N HIS A 96 5.33 -9.85 15.70
CA HIS A 96 6.03 -8.70 15.12
C HIS A 96 5.28 -7.39 15.40
N PRO A 97 5.72 -6.57 16.38
CA PRO A 97 5.03 -5.34 16.77
C PRO A 97 5.10 -4.25 15.69
N GLU A 98 6.09 -4.31 14.80
CA GLU A 98 6.29 -3.37 13.68
C GLU A 98 5.32 -3.62 12.51
N ASN A 99 4.33 -4.52 12.66
CA ASN A 99 3.42 -4.89 11.59
C ASN A 99 2.43 -3.76 11.28
N LEU A 100 2.57 -3.16 10.09
CA LEU A 100 1.69 -2.09 9.60
C LEU A 100 0.85 -2.60 8.44
N THR A 101 -0.42 -2.19 8.41
CA THR A 101 -1.25 -2.28 7.20
C THR A 101 -1.39 -0.90 6.59
N ARG A 102 -0.91 -0.76 5.35
CA ARG A 102 -1.11 0.44 4.54
C ARG A 102 -2.51 0.46 3.94
N PHE A 103 -3.25 1.52 4.23
CA PHE A 103 -4.55 1.82 3.65
C PHE A 103 -4.44 3.01 2.70
N VAL A 104 -5.33 3.04 1.71
CA VAL A 104 -5.49 4.19 0.81
C VAL A 104 -6.93 4.68 0.86
N VAL A 105 -7.11 6.00 0.88
CA VAL A 105 -8.43 6.62 0.78
C VAL A 105 -8.71 6.97 -0.67
N VAL A 106 -9.85 6.53 -1.20
CA VAL A 106 -10.24 6.77 -2.60
C VAL A 106 -11.39 7.77 -2.66
N GLY A 107 -11.25 8.77 -3.54
CA GLY A 107 -12.22 9.85 -3.75
C GLY A 107 -12.17 10.42 -5.18
N ARG A 108 -12.81 11.57 -5.37
CA ARG A 108 -12.82 12.31 -6.66
C ARG A 108 -11.76 13.42 -6.64
N GLY A 109 -11.22 13.74 -7.81
CA GLY A 109 -10.19 14.79 -7.97
C GLY A 109 -8.79 14.31 -7.58
N ILE A 110 -7.83 15.23 -7.70
CA ILE A 110 -6.43 15.04 -7.33
C ILE A 110 -6.12 16.11 -6.27
N PRO A 111 -5.64 15.73 -5.08
CA PRO A 111 -5.17 16.67 -4.06
C PRO A 111 -4.12 17.66 -4.60
N ALA A 112 -3.95 18.78 -3.92
CA ALA A 112 -2.84 19.68 -4.21
C ALA A 112 -1.50 19.02 -3.80
N PRO A 113 -0.37 19.35 -4.48
CA PRO A 113 0.94 18.85 -4.09
C PRO A 113 1.29 19.25 -2.65
N SER A 114 1.78 18.29 -1.87
CA SER A 114 2.29 18.51 -0.52
C SER A 114 3.80 18.74 -0.48
N GLY A 115 4.50 18.47 -1.59
CA GLY A 115 5.97 18.43 -1.66
C GLY A 115 6.54 17.05 -1.29
N HIS A 116 5.75 16.24 -0.58
CA HIS A 116 6.07 14.87 -0.16
C HIS A 116 4.99 13.91 -0.65
N ASP A 117 4.83 13.93 -1.97
CA ASP A 117 3.79 13.16 -2.64
C ASP A 117 4.32 11.84 -3.20
N LYS A 118 3.36 10.93 -3.38
CA LYS A 118 3.47 9.66 -4.09
C LYS A 118 2.41 9.64 -5.18
N THR A 119 2.73 9.00 -6.30
CA THR A 119 1.81 8.75 -7.40
C THR A 119 1.69 7.25 -7.61
N SER A 120 0.46 6.78 -7.81
CA SER A 120 0.16 5.38 -8.10
C SER A 120 -0.40 5.23 -9.49
N ILE A 121 0.06 4.23 -10.22
CA ILE A 121 -0.47 3.86 -11.55
C ILE A 121 -0.63 2.35 -11.70
N VAL A 122 -1.44 1.95 -12.66
CA VAL A 122 -1.39 0.61 -13.26
C VAL A 122 -0.90 0.74 -14.69
N CYS A 123 0.21 0.10 -15.01
CA CYS A 123 0.80 0.09 -16.33
C CYS A 123 0.52 -1.24 -17.02
N PHE A 124 -0.19 -1.22 -18.14
CA PHE A 124 -0.48 -2.39 -18.97
C PHE A 124 0.52 -2.43 -20.12
N GLN A 125 1.30 -3.51 -20.18
CA GLN A 125 2.27 -3.68 -21.25
C GLN A 125 1.56 -3.90 -22.58
N ARG A 126 2.18 -3.40 -23.65
CA ARG A 126 1.69 -3.63 -25.02
C ARG A 126 1.96 -5.05 -25.50
N GLU A 127 3.05 -5.64 -25.02
CA GLU A 127 3.48 -6.99 -25.36
C GLU A 127 4.34 -7.53 -24.21
N ASP A 128 4.08 -8.78 -23.80
CA ASP A 128 4.95 -9.50 -22.85
C ASP A 128 6.12 -10.12 -23.60
N ARG A 129 7.26 -9.41 -23.59
CA ARG A 129 8.51 -9.85 -24.20
C ARG A 129 9.70 -9.49 -23.30
N PRO A 130 10.84 -10.19 -23.45
CA PRO A 130 12.06 -9.84 -22.72
C PRO A 130 12.39 -8.35 -22.86
N GLY A 131 12.59 -7.68 -21.73
CA GLY A 131 12.88 -6.25 -21.66
C GLY A 131 11.67 -5.33 -21.55
N SER A 132 10.42 -5.82 -21.66
CA SER A 132 9.23 -4.95 -21.54
C SER A 132 9.13 -4.24 -20.19
N LEU A 133 9.43 -4.92 -19.08
CA LEU A 133 9.47 -4.28 -17.76
C LEU A 133 10.63 -3.29 -17.66
N LEU A 134 11.82 -3.65 -18.17
CA LEU A 134 12.97 -2.76 -18.17
C LEU A 134 12.67 -1.45 -18.91
N ALA A 135 12.00 -1.51 -20.05
CA ALA A 135 11.60 -0.33 -20.80
C ALA A 135 10.65 0.60 -20.00
N ILE A 136 9.77 0.03 -19.16
CA ILE A 136 8.95 0.82 -18.23
C ILE A 136 9.82 1.45 -17.14
N LEU A 137 10.68 0.65 -16.50
CA LEU A 137 11.53 1.11 -15.39
C LEU A 137 12.54 2.17 -15.82
N GLN A 138 13.01 2.12 -17.08
CA GLN A 138 13.88 3.12 -17.67
C GLN A 138 13.25 4.52 -17.69
N GLU A 139 11.92 4.63 -17.85
CA GLU A 139 11.26 5.95 -17.83
C GLU A 139 11.32 6.64 -16.46
N PHE A 140 11.36 5.86 -15.38
CA PHE A 140 11.55 6.38 -14.03
C PHE A 140 13.02 6.65 -13.76
N ALA A 141 13.89 5.69 -14.10
CA ALA A 141 15.32 5.77 -13.85
C ALA A 141 15.98 6.96 -14.58
N ALA A 142 15.62 7.20 -15.84
CA ALA A 142 16.15 8.31 -16.65
C ALA A 142 15.85 9.70 -16.04
N ARG A 143 14.82 9.79 -15.18
CA ARG A 143 14.40 11.02 -14.50
C ARG A 143 14.70 11.01 -13.00
N ALA A 144 15.47 10.02 -12.53
CA ALA A 144 15.77 9.80 -11.12
C ALA A 144 14.53 9.75 -10.20
N ILE A 145 13.43 9.18 -10.71
CA ILE A 145 12.18 9.00 -9.96
C ILE A 145 12.29 7.71 -9.13
N ASN A 146 12.13 7.83 -7.82
CA ASN A 146 12.21 6.69 -6.91
C ASN A 146 10.90 5.88 -6.92
N LEU A 147 10.98 4.56 -7.07
CA LEU A 147 9.83 3.66 -6.95
C LEU A 147 9.72 3.17 -5.51
N THR A 148 8.54 3.22 -4.93
CA THR A 148 8.26 2.71 -3.57
C THR A 148 7.50 1.38 -3.60
N LYS A 149 6.90 1.01 -4.73
CA LYS A 149 6.20 -0.26 -4.93
C LYS A 149 6.23 -0.65 -6.39
N LEU A 150 6.49 -1.93 -6.66
CA LEU A 150 6.39 -2.55 -7.98
C LEU A 150 5.85 -3.97 -7.83
N GLU A 151 4.63 -4.21 -8.30
CA GLU A 151 3.98 -5.52 -8.24
C GLU A 151 3.40 -5.90 -9.60
N SER A 152 3.76 -7.09 -10.09
CA SER A 152 3.15 -7.67 -11.30
C SER A 152 1.87 -8.41 -10.96
N ARG A 153 0.87 -8.31 -11.85
CA ARG A 153 -0.39 -9.05 -11.75
C ARG A 153 -0.81 -9.53 -13.14
N PRO A 154 -1.29 -10.78 -13.28
CA PRO A 154 -1.85 -11.24 -14.55
C PRO A 154 -3.17 -10.52 -14.83
N THR A 155 -3.40 -10.10 -16.09
CA THR A 155 -4.56 -9.27 -16.46
C THR A 155 -5.90 -10.02 -16.54
N LYS A 156 -5.92 -11.35 -16.36
CA LYS A 156 -7.11 -12.23 -16.45
C LYS A 156 -7.86 -12.18 -17.80
N THR A 157 -7.40 -11.38 -18.76
CA THR A 157 -7.97 -11.25 -20.12
C THR A 157 -7.37 -12.29 -21.07
N THR A 158 -6.04 -12.38 -21.09
CA THR A 158 -5.28 -13.31 -21.93
C THR A 158 -4.15 -13.94 -21.11
N PHE A 159 -3.83 -15.21 -21.37
CA PHE A 159 -2.70 -15.88 -20.74
C PHE A 159 -1.39 -15.21 -21.19
N GLY A 160 -0.55 -14.76 -20.25
CA GLY A 160 0.72 -14.09 -20.53
C GLY A 160 0.66 -12.56 -20.56
N GLU A 161 -0.49 -11.93 -20.39
CA GLU A 161 -0.54 -10.47 -20.24
C GLU A 161 -0.43 -10.06 -18.76
N TYR A 162 0.48 -9.13 -18.48
CA TYR A 162 0.71 -8.58 -17.15
C TYR A 162 0.42 -7.09 -17.09
N CYS A 163 -0.08 -6.65 -15.94
CA CYS A 163 -0.05 -5.25 -15.56
C CYS A 163 0.81 -5.06 -14.30
N PHE A 164 1.37 -3.86 -14.18
CA PHE A 164 2.24 -3.49 -13.07
C PHE A 164 1.56 -2.41 -12.25
N PHE A 165 1.37 -2.69 -10.97
CA PHE A 165 1.03 -1.69 -9.97
C PHE A 165 2.32 -1.03 -9.54
N ILE A 166 2.42 0.28 -9.78
CA ILE A 166 3.63 1.05 -9.52
C ILE A 166 3.26 2.23 -8.64
N ASP A 167 3.91 2.32 -7.48
CA ASP A 167 3.93 3.54 -6.69
C ASP A 167 5.31 4.17 -6.77
N PHE A 168 5.33 5.49 -6.94
CA PHE A 168 6.57 6.23 -7.07
C PHE A 168 6.46 7.63 -6.49
N GLU A 169 7.61 8.17 -6.18
CA GLU A 169 7.78 9.47 -5.56
C GLU A 169 7.51 10.62 -6.54
N GLY A 170 6.62 11.54 -6.15
CA GLY A 170 6.31 12.76 -6.90
C GLY A 170 4.81 12.96 -7.14
N HIS A 171 4.46 14.17 -7.58
CA HIS A 171 3.08 14.56 -7.87
C HIS A 171 2.87 14.76 -9.39
N VAL A 172 1.70 14.47 -9.93
CA VAL A 172 1.38 14.70 -11.37
C VAL A 172 1.47 16.16 -11.81
N ALA A 173 1.49 17.10 -10.85
CA ALA A 173 1.69 18.52 -11.13
C ALA A 173 3.17 18.89 -11.33
N ASP A 174 4.09 17.98 -10.98
CA ASP A 174 5.52 18.14 -11.25
C ASP A 174 5.79 17.78 -12.72
N GLU A 175 6.41 18.67 -13.49
CA GLU A 175 6.65 18.42 -14.92
C GLU A 175 7.48 17.16 -15.18
N LEU A 176 8.45 16.84 -14.31
CA LEU A 176 9.22 15.59 -14.39
C LEU A 176 8.31 14.35 -14.35
N ILE A 177 7.29 14.38 -13.49
CA ILE A 177 6.34 13.28 -13.33
C ILE A 177 5.35 13.27 -14.50
N ALA A 178 4.84 14.43 -14.89
CA ALA A 178 3.97 14.57 -16.06
C ALA A 178 4.64 14.05 -17.33
N ASP A 179 5.92 14.35 -17.53
CA ASP A 179 6.71 13.87 -18.67
C ASP A 179 6.95 12.36 -18.65
N CYS A 180 7.25 11.79 -17.48
CA CYS A 180 7.34 10.34 -17.29
C CYS A 180 6.02 9.66 -17.67
N LEU A 181 4.90 10.15 -17.12
CA LEU A 181 3.56 9.60 -17.39
C LEU A 181 3.15 9.74 -18.86
N ARG A 182 3.47 10.88 -19.50
CA ARG A 182 3.23 11.12 -20.92
C ARG A 182 3.99 10.11 -21.78
N THR A 183 5.24 9.84 -21.43
CA THR A 183 6.07 8.86 -22.15
C THR A 183 5.55 7.44 -21.97
N LEU A 184 5.16 7.06 -20.75
CA LEU A 184 4.55 5.77 -20.47
C LEU A 184 3.23 5.59 -21.24
N ALA A 185 2.35 6.61 -21.22
CA ALA A 185 1.08 6.57 -21.94
C ALA A 185 1.25 6.45 -23.46
N ALA A 186 2.34 6.98 -24.03
CA ALA A 186 2.64 6.86 -25.45
C ALA A 186 3.21 5.49 -25.84
N LYS A 187 3.95 4.82 -24.94
CA LYS A 187 4.68 3.57 -25.23
C LYS A 187 3.92 2.31 -24.87
N GLN A 188 3.07 2.37 -23.84
CA GLN A 188 2.41 1.21 -23.24
C GLN A 188 0.98 1.05 -23.78
N ALA A 189 0.35 -0.11 -23.55
CA ALA A 189 -1.02 -0.33 -24.01
C ALA A 189 -2.00 0.59 -23.28
N GLU A 190 -1.85 0.69 -21.97
CA GLU A 190 -2.68 1.55 -21.14
C GLU A 190 -1.92 1.95 -19.87
N VAL A 191 -2.11 3.19 -19.43
CA VAL A 191 -1.65 3.66 -18.12
C VAL A 191 -2.84 4.19 -17.35
N LYS A 192 -3.31 3.43 -16.36
CA LYS A 192 -4.36 3.88 -15.45
C LYS A 192 -3.73 4.69 -14.33
N PHE A 193 -3.95 6.00 -14.36
CA PHE A 193 -3.60 6.87 -13.25
C PHE A 193 -4.53 6.60 -12.07
N LEU A 194 -3.97 6.26 -10.90
CA LEU A 194 -4.74 5.97 -9.68
C LEU A 194 -4.78 7.16 -8.73
N GLY A 195 -3.83 8.11 -8.79
CA GLY A 195 -3.81 9.32 -7.97
C GLY A 195 -2.40 9.79 -7.64
N SER A 196 -2.27 11.08 -7.33
CA SER A 196 -1.11 11.68 -6.65
C SER A 196 -1.57 12.22 -5.31
N TYR A 197 -0.83 11.93 -4.24
CA TYR A 197 -1.29 12.16 -2.87
C TYR A 197 -0.11 12.23 -1.89
N ALA A 198 -0.31 12.88 -0.76
CA ALA A 198 0.68 12.96 0.31
C ALA A 198 1.02 11.58 0.88
N VAL A 199 2.30 11.35 1.13
CA VAL A 199 2.83 10.15 1.82
C VAL A 199 2.39 10.15 3.29
N ALA A 200 2.24 8.96 3.89
CA ALA A 200 2.04 8.86 5.34
C ALA A 200 3.36 9.12 6.08
N GLY A 201 3.36 10.07 7.02
CA GLY A 201 4.51 10.44 7.85
C GLY A 201 5.15 11.79 7.50
N ASP A 202 6.04 12.27 8.37
CA ASP A 202 6.59 13.64 8.32
C ASP A 202 7.90 13.77 7.52
N GLU A 203 8.44 12.67 6.98
CA GLU A 203 9.77 12.70 6.36
C GLU A 203 9.77 12.91 4.84
N ALA A 204 10.68 13.80 4.45
CA ALA A 204 10.76 14.46 3.20
C ALA A 204 12.13 14.22 2.53
N PRO A 205 12.26 13.44 1.44
CA PRO A 205 13.58 13.19 0.89
C PRO A 205 14.21 14.44 0.24
N ALA A 206 15.37 14.86 0.75
CA ALA A 206 16.14 16.01 0.25
C ALA A 206 16.55 15.91 -1.24
N ARG A 207 16.66 14.69 -1.78
CA ARG A 207 17.08 14.41 -3.17
C ARG A 207 16.12 14.98 -4.23
N ARG A 208 14.82 15.05 -3.95
CA ARG A 208 13.80 15.54 -4.89
C ARG A 208 13.99 17.02 -5.25
N ARG A 209 14.26 17.86 -4.24
CA ARG A 209 14.43 19.32 -4.43
C ARG A 209 15.58 19.62 -5.39
N ALA A 210 16.65 18.84 -5.33
CA ALA A 210 17.81 19.00 -6.22
C ALA A 210 17.48 18.64 -7.68
N ALA A 211 16.79 17.51 -7.90
CA ALA A 211 16.38 17.07 -9.24
C ALA A 211 15.42 18.08 -9.91
N THR A 212 14.42 18.58 -9.18
CA THR A 212 13.49 19.60 -9.68
C THR A 212 14.20 20.90 -10.05
N LYS A 213 15.20 21.33 -9.27
CA LYS A 213 15.99 22.54 -9.57
C LYS A 213 16.79 22.38 -10.85
N ALA A 214 17.48 21.25 -11.01
CA ALA A 214 18.27 20.95 -12.22
C ALA A 214 17.38 20.92 -13.47
N TRP A 215 16.20 20.28 -13.38
CA TRP A 215 15.25 20.24 -14.49
C TRP A 215 14.76 21.63 -14.90
N ARG A 216 14.37 22.48 -13.94
CA ARG A 216 13.93 23.86 -14.23
C ARG A 216 15.02 24.68 -14.93
N ALA A 217 16.28 24.53 -14.50
CA ALA A 217 17.40 25.18 -15.15
C ALA A 217 17.59 24.69 -16.60
N ALA A 218 17.47 23.37 -16.83
CA ALA A 218 17.53 22.79 -18.17
C ALA A 218 16.36 23.25 -19.05
N SER A 219 15.15 23.35 -18.52
CA SER A 219 13.98 23.88 -19.25
C SER A 219 14.19 25.34 -19.66
N ALA A 220 14.62 26.20 -18.73
CA ALA A 220 14.91 27.60 -19.03
C ALA A 220 15.99 27.74 -20.12
N TRP A 221 17.05 26.93 -20.04
CA TRP A 221 18.09 26.90 -21.08
C TRP A 221 17.56 26.48 -22.46
N ILE A 222 16.68 25.48 -22.52
CA ILE A 222 16.04 25.07 -23.78
C ILE A 222 15.11 26.17 -24.31
N ASP A 223 14.36 26.84 -23.45
CA ASP A 223 13.50 27.94 -23.86
C ASP A 223 14.31 29.12 -24.41
N ASP A 224 15.44 29.45 -23.79
CA ASP A 224 16.39 30.45 -24.31
C ASP A 224 16.91 30.05 -25.70
N LEU A 225 17.32 28.79 -25.90
CA LEU A 225 17.77 28.31 -27.21
C LEU A 225 16.67 28.39 -28.27
N ARG A 226 15.41 28.13 -27.91
CA ARG A 226 14.27 28.24 -28.83
C ARG A 226 14.06 29.67 -29.31
N THR A 227 14.37 30.69 -28.49
CA THR A 227 14.28 32.09 -28.93
C THR A 227 15.29 32.44 -30.02
N MET A 228 16.38 31.67 -30.13
CA MET A 228 17.43 31.88 -31.14
C MET A 228 17.11 31.21 -32.48
N VAL A 229 16.04 30.40 -32.56
CA VAL A 229 15.61 29.75 -33.79
C VAL A 229 15.03 30.80 -34.73
N ARG A 230 15.78 31.14 -35.78
CA ARG A 230 15.31 32.06 -36.81
C ARG A 230 14.21 31.41 -37.66
N PRO A 231 13.16 32.16 -38.03
CA PRO A 231 12.19 31.67 -39.00
C PRO A 231 12.85 31.50 -40.38
N PRO A 232 12.40 30.53 -41.19
CA PRO A 232 12.93 30.34 -42.54
C PRO A 232 12.74 31.61 -43.37
N GLY A 233 13.83 32.12 -43.97
CA GLY A 233 13.82 33.29 -44.86
C GLY A 233 14.36 34.61 -44.26
N SER A 234 15.11 34.57 -43.15
CA SER A 234 15.79 35.74 -42.57
C SER A 234 17.31 35.73 -42.86
N GLU A 235 17.67 36.20 -44.04
CA GLU A 235 18.99 36.80 -44.34
C GLU A 235 18.91 38.32 -44.22
#